data_AF-A0A7C7Q4R2-F1
#
_entry.id   AF-A0A7C7Q4R2-F1
#
_cell.length_a   1.000
_cell.length_b   1.000
_cell.length_c   1.000
_cell.angle_alpha   90.00
_cell.angle_beta   90.00
_cell.angle_gamma   90.00
#
_symmetry.space_group_name_H-M   'P 1'
#
loop_
_entity.id
_entity.type
_entity.pdbx_description
1 polymer ?
#
loop_
_entity_poly.entity_id
_entity_poly.type
_entity_poly.pdbx_seq_one_letter_code
_entity_poly.pdbx_strand_id
1 'polypeptide(L)' 'MRTTPPRHIVWSTDNVDLSDPFQRKWYIRQVLLHGRAEDVRTLDLEEVAGLLDELSLPPYLARLWRTFLGEHLRA' A
#
# COMPACT_ATOMS: atom_id res chain seq x y z
N MET A 1 1.41 -8.61 -12.83
CA MET A 1 2.66 -7.91 -13.21
C MET A 1 3.64 -8.13 -12.08
N ARG A 2 4.82 -8.69 -12.38
CA ARG A 2 5.82 -9.00 -11.36
C ARG A 2 6.70 -7.80 -11.04
N THR A 3 6.95 -7.56 -9.76
CA THR A 3 7.80 -6.48 -9.27
C THR A 3 8.76 -7.00 -8.21
N THR A 4 9.94 -6.39 -8.14
CA THR A 4 10.92 -6.65 -7.08
C THR A 4 10.84 -5.53 -6.07
N PRO A 5 10.16 -5.74 -4.93
CA PRO A 5 10.00 -4.70 -3.93
C PRO A 5 11.34 -4.35 -3.27
N PRO A 6 11.55 -3.11 -2.83
CA PRO A 6 12.71 -2.75 -2.03
C PRO A 6 12.80 -3.57 -0.74
N ARG A 7 14.02 -3.83 -0.26
CA ARG A 7 14.25 -4.66 0.93
C ARG A 7 13.62 -4.11 2.22
N HIS A 8 13.34 -2.81 2.29
CA HIS A 8 12.65 -2.19 3.42
C HIS A 8 11.13 -2.41 3.40
N ILE A 9 10.57 -2.82 2.26
CA ILE A 9 9.15 -3.22 2.12
C ILE A 9 9.01 -4.71 2.43
N VAL A 10 9.93 -5.53 1.89
CA VAL A 10 9.90 -6.99 1.99
C VAL A 10 11.32 -7.55 2.09
N TRP A 11 11.55 -8.42 3.08
CA TRP A 11 12.85 -9.06 3.29
C TRP A 11 12.89 -10.54 2.85
N SER A 12 11.74 -11.20 2.71
CA SER A 12 11.62 -12.65 2.55
C SER A 12 11.42 -13.14 1.12
N THR A 13 11.11 -12.26 0.17
CA THR A 13 10.97 -12.60 -1.26
C THR A 13 11.45 -11.45 -2.15
N ASP A 14 12.08 -11.81 -3.27
CA ASP A 14 12.56 -10.84 -4.27
C ASP A 14 11.53 -10.57 -5.38
N ASN A 15 10.38 -11.25 -5.35
CA ASN A 15 9.35 -11.11 -6.38
C ASN A 15 7.94 -11.16 -5.79
N VAL A 16 7.11 -10.19 -6.20
CA VAL A 16 5.69 -10.09 -5.88
C VAL A 16 4.91 -9.95 -7.18
N ASP A 17 3.88 -10.77 -7.37
CA ASP A 17 2.99 -10.65 -8.52
C ASP A 17 1.78 -9.75 -8.19
N LEU A 18 1.79 -8.53 -8.69
CA LEU A 18 0.72 -7.55 -8.49
C LEU A 18 -0.53 -7.81 -9.35
N SER A 19 -0.55 -8.86 -10.19
CA SER A 19 -1.82 -9.35 -10.79
C SER A 19 -2.58 -10.31 -9.89
N ASP A 20 -1.93 -10.88 -8.88
CA ASP A 20 -2.62 -11.67 -7.87
C ASP A 20 -3.27 -10.71 -6.84
N PRO A 21 -4.61 -10.75 -6.65
CA PRO A 21 -5.29 -9.82 -5.74
C PRO A 21 -4.84 -9.92 -4.28
N PHE A 22 -4.47 -11.12 -3.81
CA PHE A 22 -3.98 -11.31 -2.45
C PHE A 22 -2.59 -10.70 -2.28
N GLN A 23 -1.68 -10.95 -3.22
CA GLN A 23 -0.34 -10.35 -3.19
C GLN A 23 -0.39 -8.85 -3.37
N ARG A 24 -1.31 -8.33 -4.20
CA ARG A 24 -1.51 -6.89 -4.39
C ARG A 24 -1.97 -6.21 -3.10
N LYS A 25 -3.01 -6.73 -2.44
CA LYS A 25 -3.47 -6.22 -1.13
C LYS A 25 -2.36 -6.27 -0.09
N TRP A 26 -1.65 -7.39 -0.02
CA TRP A 26 -0.53 -7.53 0.90
C TRP A 26 0.60 -6.53 0.62
N TYR A 27 0.96 -6.32 -0.65
CA TYR A 27 1.99 -5.36 -1.03
C TYR A 27 1.61 -3.93 -0.66
N ILE A 28 0.38 -3.50 -0.99
CA ILE A 28 -0.15 -2.19 -0.60
C ILE A 28 -0.04 -2.04 0.92
N ARG A 29 -0.47 -3.05 1.68
CA ARG A 29 -0.33 -3.04 3.14
C ARG A 29 1.11 -2.83 3.59
N GLN A 30 2.10 -3.51 2.99
CA GLN A 30 3.52 -3.32 3.34
C GLN A 30 3.98 -1.89 3.07
N VAL A 31 3.61 -1.32 1.93
CA VAL A 31 3.96 0.08 1.59
C VAL A 31 3.34 1.07 2.58
N LEU A 32 2.08 0.86 2.99
CA LEU A 32 1.43 1.74 3.97
C LEU A 32 2.01 1.61 5.39
N LEU A 33 2.65 0.49 5.73
CA LEU A 33 3.26 0.23 7.04
C LEU A 33 4.73 0.68 7.09
N HIS A 34 5.49 0.47 6.03
CA HIS A 34 6.95 0.53 6.03
C HIS A 34 7.55 1.30 4.86
N GLY A 35 6.71 1.72 3.91
CA GLY A 35 7.14 2.43 2.73
C GLY A 35 7.55 3.86 2.98
N ARG A 36 8.38 4.35 2.07
CA ARG A 36 8.81 5.74 2.00
C ARG A 36 7.88 6.52 1.08
N ALA A 37 8.04 7.84 1.06
CA ALA A 37 7.21 8.70 0.22
C ALA A 37 7.32 8.35 -1.27
N GLU A 38 8.50 7.92 -1.75
CA GLU A 38 8.68 7.43 -3.12
C GLU A 38 7.88 6.16 -3.42
N ASP A 39 7.78 5.21 -2.48
CA ASP A 39 7.03 3.97 -2.67
C ASP A 39 5.53 4.26 -2.75
N VAL A 40 5.03 5.14 -1.86
CA VAL A 40 3.62 5.55 -1.83
C VAL A 40 3.20 6.23 -3.13
N ARG A 41 4.08 7.03 -3.73
CA ARG A 41 3.81 7.68 -5.04
C ARG A 41 3.64 6.71 -6.20
N THR A 42 4.09 5.45 -6.05
CA THR A 42 3.89 4.43 -7.08
C THR A 42 2.53 3.74 -6.98
N LEU A 43 1.79 3.94 -5.89
CA LEU A 43 0.48 3.35 -5.68
C LEU A 43 -0.61 4.17 -6.37
N ASP A 44 -1.64 3.47 -6.82
CA ASP A 44 -2.91 4.08 -7.21
C ASP A 44 -3.70 4.44 -5.95
N LEU A 45 -3.87 5.74 -5.68
CA LEU A 45 -4.53 6.20 -4.45
C LEU A 45 -6.03 5.90 -4.41
N GLU A 46 -6.70 5.78 -5.57
CA GLU A 46 -8.11 5.40 -5.62
C GLU A 46 -8.28 3.93 -5.23
N GLU A 47 -7.41 3.07 -5.75
CA GLU A 47 -7.38 1.66 -5.35
C GLU A 47 -7.09 1.51 -3.86
N VAL A 48 -6.08 2.23 -3.35
CA VAL A 48 -5.72 2.18 -1.93
C VAL A 48 -6.91 2.59 -1.06
N ALA A 49 -7.62 3.65 -1.44
CA ALA A 49 -8.80 4.10 -0.71
C ALA A 49 -9.91 3.04 -0.71
N GLY A 50 -10.16 2.38 -1.84
CA GLY A 50 -11.15 1.30 -1.95
C GLY A 50 -10.80 0.06 -1.12
N LEU A 51 -9.51 -0.22 -0.91
CA LEU A 51 -9.03 -1.40 -0.17
C LEU A 51 -8.75 -1.14 1.31
N LEU A 52 -8.72 0.11 1.75
CA LEU A 52 -8.12 0.51 3.03
C LEU A 52 -8.71 -0.23 4.24
N ASP A 53 -10.02 -0.49 4.24
CA ASP A 53 -10.71 -1.19 5.32
C ASP A 53 -10.38 -2.70 5.36
N GLU A 54 -9.96 -3.27 4.24
CA GLU A 54 -9.60 -4.69 4.11
C GLU A 54 -8.15 -4.97 4.52
N LEU A 55 -7.28 -3.95 4.50
CA LEU A 55 -5.84 -4.10 4.74
C LEU A 55 -5.48 -4.38 6.22
N SER A 56 -6.47 -4.34 7.13
CA SER A 56 -6.30 -4.62 8.56
C SER A 56 -5.08 -3.89 9.15
N LEU A 57 -5.03 -2.57 8.92
CA LEU A 57 -3.96 -1.70 9.40
C LEU A 57 -4.13 -1.40 10.89
N PRO A 58 -3.03 -1.12 11.63
CA PRO A 58 -3.13 -0.55 12.96
C PRO A 58 -4.01 0.72 12.96
N PRO A 59 -4.89 0.92 13.95
CA PRO A 59 -5.90 1.99 13.91
C PRO A 59 -5.34 3.40 13.67
N TYR A 60 -4.16 3.70 14.23
CA TYR A 60 -3.50 5.00 14.06
C TYR A 60 -3.03 5.24 12.61
N LEU A 61 -2.52 4.21 11.93
CA LEU A 61 -2.14 4.28 10.52
C LEU A 61 -3.38 4.32 9.62
N ALA A 62 -4.40 3.52 9.92
CA ALA A 62 -5.66 3.57 9.17
C ALA A 62 -6.27 4.98 9.21
N ARG A 63 -6.25 5.64 10.38
CA ARG A 63 -6.70 7.03 10.52
C ARG A 63 -5.86 7.99 9.71
N LEU A 64 -4.53 7.90 9.80
CA LEU A 64 -3.60 8.74 9.03
C LEU A 64 -3.89 8.65 7.52
N TRP A 65 -3.96 7.43 6.99
CA TRP A 65 -4.17 7.20 5.57
C TRP A 65 -5.57 7.63 5.11
N ARG A 66 -6.62 7.42 5.92
CA ARG A 66 -7.96 7.95 5.62
C ARG A 66 -7.97 9.46 5.48
N THR A 67 -7.27 10.18 6.38
CA THR A 67 -7.17 11.63 6.30
C THR A 67 -6.40 12.06 5.06
N PHE A 68 -5.21 11.51 4.83
CA PHE A 68 -4.37 11.84 3.67
C PHE A 68 -5.09 11.61 2.34
N LEU A 69 -5.70 10.43 2.16
CA LEU A 69 -6.43 10.06 0.94
C LEU A 69 -7.68 10.92 0.77
N GLY A 70 -8.39 11.21 1.86
CA GLY A 70 -9.56 12.09 1.84
C GLY A 70 -9.24 13.52 1.41
N GLU A 71 -8.05 14.03 1.71
CA GLU A 71 -7.59 15.34 1.22
C GLU A 71 -7.17 15.28 -0.26
N HIS A 72 -6.45 14.24 -0.67
CA HIS A 72 -5.89 14.13 -2.02
C HIS A 72 -6.90 13.72 -3.09
N LEU A 73 -7.94 12.96 -2.74
CA LEU A 73 -8.99 12.55 -3.68
C LEU A 73 -10.11 13.58 -3.85
N ARG A 74 -10.07 14.68 -3.09
CA ARG A 74 -10.99 15.82 -3.23
C ARG A 74 -10.44 16.95 -4.09
N ALA A 75 -9.14 16.93 -4.37
CA ALA A 75 -8.42 17.91 -5.18
C ALA A 75 -8.48 17.54 -6.67
#